data_AF-A0A0C9VSC7-F1
#
_entry.id   AF-A0A0C9VSC7-F1
#
_cell.length_a   1.000
_cell.length_b   1.000
_cell.length_c   1.000
_cell.angle_alpha   90.00
_cell.angle_beta   90.00
_cell.angle_gamma   90.00
#
_symmetry.space_group_name_H-M   'P 1'
#
loop_
_entity.id
_entity.type
_entity.pdbx_description
1 polymer ?
#
loop_
_entity_poly.entity_id
_entity_poly.type
_entity_poly.pdbx_seq_one_letter_code
_entity_poly.pdbx_strand_id
1 'polypeptide(L)'
;MPSGSLAQAFPPELFEAIIDFLYNDIPSLCACGLVYWQWNTFSRSLIYVDGSTIHLIRTFNIKNAWDNNQANRIFESLLPRPGLWTLFLEVGASWWFLTSRAKRNIAQMFQYVTKLSLSSVTFDSLDHAFDILNNASQATDLAFSVVHCARYEIIGDAQIVLHAYLRLRLPRTHF
;
A
#
# COMPACT_ATOMS: atom_id res chain seq x y z
N MET A 1 50.82 14.49 -2.50
CA MET A 1 49.69 14.53 -1.54
C MET A 1 48.44 14.14 -2.31
N PRO A 2 47.82 12.98 -2.06
CA PRO A 2 46.63 12.59 -2.78
C PRO A 2 45.44 13.38 -2.23
N SER A 3 44.75 14.09 -3.13
CA SER A 3 43.47 14.76 -2.88
C SER A 3 42.40 13.71 -2.60
N GLY A 4 42.26 13.34 -1.33
CA GLY A 4 41.21 12.45 -0.85
C GLY A 4 39.86 13.14 -0.98
N SER A 5 39.07 12.74 -1.98
CA SER A 5 37.65 13.06 -2.07
C SER A 5 36.94 12.53 -0.82
N LEU A 6 36.65 13.42 0.14
CA LEU A 6 35.92 13.13 1.38
C LEU A 6 34.41 12.93 1.16
N ALA A 7 34.01 12.44 -0.01
CA ALA A 7 32.65 12.02 -0.29
C ALA A 7 32.66 10.57 -0.76
N GLN A 8 33.21 9.67 0.07
CA GLN A 8 32.89 8.25 -0.07
C GLN A 8 31.42 8.13 0.36
N ALA A 9 30.51 8.23 -0.62
CA ALA A 9 29.10 8.02 -0.41
C ALA A 9 28.91 6.66 0.28
N PHE A 10 28.14 6.65 1.37
CA PHE A 10 27.77 5.41 2.03
C PHE A 10 27.20 4.43 0.98
N PRO A 11 27.62 3.15 1.00
CA PRO A 11 27.07 2.16 0.09
C PRO A 11 25.54 2.10 0.28
N PRO A 12 24.75 2.09 -0.81
CA PRO A 12 23.29 2.07 -0.75
C PRO A 12 22.72 0.95 0.12
N GLU A 13 23.42 -0.17 0.20
CA GLU A 13 23.07 -1.35 0.97
C GLU A 13 23.05 -1.08 2.49
N LEU A 14 23.85 -0.12 2.97
CA LEU A 14 23.83 0.29 4.38
C LEU A 14 22.63 1.18 4.71
N PHE A 15 22.02 1.84 3.72
CA PHE A 15 20.83 2.67 3.97
C PHE A 15 19.65 1.83 4.44
N GLU A 16 19.42 0.67 3.81
CA GLU A 16 18.36 -0.25 4.23
C GLU A 16 18.61 -0.77 5.65
N ALA A 17 19.84 -1.18 5.95
CA ALA A 17 20.21 -1.69 7.28
C ALA A 17 20.07 -0.62 8.39
N ILE A 18 20.44 0.63 8.12
CA ILE A 18 20.31 1.72 9.08
C ILE A 18 18.84 2.10 9.28
N ILE A 19 18.04 2.10 8.20
CA ILE A 19 16.59 2.35 8.30
C ILE A 19 15.91 1.24 9.11
N ASP A 20 16.25 -0.02 8.86
CA ASP A 20 15.73 -1.16 9.61
C ASP A 20 16.13 -1.08 11.10
N PHE A 21 17.36 -0.65 11.39
CA PHE A 21 17.81 -0.42 12.76
C PHE A 21 17.01 0.69 13.46
N LEU A 22 16.70 1.77 12.73
CA LEU A 22 15.97 2.94 13.23
C LEU A 22 14.44 2.82 13.09
N TYR A 23 13.92 1.63 12.77
CA TYR A 23 12.51 1.39 12.43
C TYR A 23 11.47 1.99 13.40
N ASN A 24 11.77 2.02 14.71
CA ASN A 24 10.88 2.58 15.74
C ASN A 24 11.28 4.00 16.20
N ASP A 25 12.36 4.56 15.67
CA ASP A 25 12.89 5.87 16.05
C ASP A 25 12.64 6.88 14.92
N ILE A 26 11.37 7.27 14.79
CA ILE A 26 10.88 8.21 13.79
C ILE A 26 11.65 9.55 13.85
N PRO A 27 11.93 10.15 15.02
CA PRO A 27 12.76 11.35 15.10
C PRO A 27 14.13 11.17 14.43
N SER A 28 14.81 10.05 14.69
CA SER A 28 16.11 9.75 14.07
C SER A 28 16.01 9.50 12.57
N LEU A 29 14.96 8.80 12.08
CA LEU A 29 14.71 8.63 10.64
C LEU A 29 14.45 9.97 9.93
N CYS A 30 13.68 10.86 10.54
CA CYS A 30 13.46 12.21 10.04
C CYS A 30 14.77 13.02 10.00
N ALA A 31 15.60 12.92 11.03
CA ALA A 31 16.91 13.55 11.07
C ALA A 31 17.82 13.02 9.96
N CYS A 32 17.87 11.71 9.71
CA CYS A 32 18.60 11.12 8.60
C CYS A 32 18.16 11.70 7.23
N GLY A 33 16.87 11.96 7.06
CA GLY A 33 16.30 12.61 5.88
C GLY A 33 16.82 14.02 5.60
N LEU A 34 17.33 14.72 6.62
CA LEU A 34 17.87 16.07 6.51
C LEU A 34 19.38 16.09 6.21
N VAL A 35 20.08 14.96 6.41
CA VAL A 35 21.55 14.87 6.24
C VAL A 35 21.94 14.80 4.76
N TYR A 36 21.12 14.18 3.90
CA TYR A 36 21.44 14.05 2.47
C TYR A 36 20.20 13.79 1.60
N TRP A 37 20.21 14.24 0.35
CA TRP A 37 19.05 14.15 -0.55
C TRP A 37 18.63 12.70 -0.89
N GLN A 38 19.60 11.76 -0.95
CA GLN A 38 19.28 10.34 -1.13
C GLN A 38 18.54 9.80 0.09
N TRP A 39 19.01 10.15 1.30
CA TRP A 39 18.32 9.83 2.54
C TRP A 39 16.95 10.47 2.63
N ASN A 40 16.76 11.69 2.12
CA ASN A 40 15.45 12.33 2.02
C ASN A 40 14.48 11.51 1.15
N THR A 41 14.96 10.87 0.08
CA THR A 41 14.12 10.02 -0.78
C THR A 41 13.68 8.75 -0.04
N PHE A 42 14.58 8.13 0.73
CA PHE A 42 14.29 6.94 1.54
C PHE A 42 13.49 7.27 2.80
N SER A 43 13.80 8.36 3.52
CA SER A 43 13.07 8.81 4.71
C SER A 43 11.68 9.35 4.36
N ARG A 44 11.50 9.99 3.20
CA ARG A 44 10.17 10.34 2.66
C ARG A 44 9.32 9.13 2.32
N SER A 45 9.95 8.01 1.99
CA SER A 45 9.24 6.74 1.85
C SER A 45 8.78 6.17 3.19
N LEU A 46 9.23 6.75 4.31
CA LEU A 46 8.84 6.40 5.68
C LEU A 46 7.89 7.39 6.35
N ILE A 47 7.44 8.44 5.65
CA ILE A 47 6.62 9.48 6.27
C ILE A 47 5.23 8.92 6.61
N TYR A 48 4.98 8.83 7.91
CA TYR A 48 3.68 8.63 8.51
C TYR A 48 2.67 9.64 7.97
N VAL A 49 1.58 9.15 7.39
CA VAL A 49 0.35 9.93 7.30
C VAL A 49 -0.55 9.42 8.43
N ASP A 50 -0.54 10.17 9.54
CA ASP A 50 -1.64 10.23 10.51
C ASP A 50 -2.10 8.86 11.06
N GLY A 51 -1.15 8.03 11.50
CA GLY A 51 -1.40 6.70 12.08
C GLY A 51 -1.15 5.51 11.13
N SER A 52 -0.86 5.78 9.86
CA SER A 52 -0.47 4.77 8.87
C SER A 52 1.05 4.83 8.61
N THR A 53 1.76 3.75 8.92
CA THR A 53 3.20 3.63 8.66
C THR A 53 3.45 3.30 7.19
N ILE A 54 4.12 4.19 6.48
CA ILE A 54 4.68 3.88 5.15
C ILE A 54 6.05 3.28 5.42
N HIS A 55 6.31 2.03 5.03
CA HIS A 55 7.64 1.42 5.15
C HIS A 55 8.37 1.53 3.82
N LEU A 56 9.71 1.45 3.87
CA LEU A 56 10.62 1.31 2.73
C LEU A 56 9.92 0.56 1.58
N ILE A 57 9.60 1.31 0.50
CA ILE A 57 8.64 1.11 -0.62
C ILE A 57 8.35 -0.34 -1.05
N ARG A 58 7.83 -1.17 -0.15
CA ARG A 58 7.41 -2.55 -0.42
C ARG A 58 6.13 -2.88 0.30
N THR A 59 5.82 -2.19 1.39
CA THR A 59 4.59 -2.40 2.15
C THR A 59 3.89 -1.07 2.37
N PHE A 60 2.66 -0.97 1.90
CA PHE A 60 1.79 0.17 2.13
C PHE A 60 0.59 -0.27 2.95
N ASN A 61 0.43 0.32 4.13
CA ASN A 61 -0.58 -0.05 5.10
C ASN A 61 -1.46 1.16 5.39
N ILE A 62 -2.75 1.08 5.06
CA ILE A 62 -3.74 2.06 5.47
C ILE A 62 -4.65 1.39 6.50
N LYS A 63 -4.73 1.98 7.69
CA LYS A 63 -5.66 1.56 8.75
C LYS A 63 -6.56 2.71 9.17
N ASN A 64 -7.78 2.38 9.62
CA ASN A 64 -8.68 3.27 10.34
C ASN A 64 -8.99 4.60 9.63
N ALA A 65 -9.00 4.61 8.30
CA ALA A 65 -9.45 5.76 7.53
C ALA A 65 -10.99 5.84 7.52
N TRP A 66 -11.60 6.05 8.69
CA TRP A 66 -13.06 6.19 8.85
C TRP A 66 -13.58 7.52 8.33
N ASP A 67 -12.73 8.55 8.31
CA ASP A 67 -13.05 9.82 7.67
C ASP A 67 -12.79 9.74 6.16
N ASN A 68 -13.89 9.83 5.39
CA ASN A 68 -13.86 9.84 3.94
C ASN A 68 -12.93 10.93 3.37
N ASN A 69 -12.86 12.11 4.01
CA ASN A 69 -11.97 13.18 3.56
C ASN A 69 -10.51 12.81 3.74
N GLN A 70 -10.19 12.16 4.86
CA GLN A 70 -8.85 11.68 5.16
C GLN A 70 -8.44 10.56 4.19
N ALA A 71 -9.32 9.58 3.98
CA ALA A 71 -9.09 8.51 3.00
C ALA A 71 -8.81 9.08 1.60
N ASN A 72 -9.62 10.04 1.15
CA ASN A 72 -9.42 10.72 -0.13
C ASN A 72 -8.08 11.43 -0.22
N ARG A 73 -7.68 12.19 0.80
CA ARG A 73 -6.37 12.87 0.81
C ARG A 73 -5.22 11.88 0.72
N ILE A 74 -5.30 10.77 1.45
CA ILE A 74 -4.29 9.70 1.39
C ILE A 74 -4.22 9.18 -0.04
N PHE A 75 -5.31 8.64 -0.59
CA PHE A 75 -5.29 8.02 -1.92
C PHE A 75 -4.96 8.99 -3.06
N GLU A 76 -5.39 10.25 -2.98
CA GLU A 76 -5.05 11.26 -3.98
C GLU A 76 -3.58 11.65 -3.96
N SER A 77 -2.93 11.58 -2.79
CA SER A 77 -1.49 11.82 -2.64
C SER A 77 -0.63 10.64 -3.08
N LEU A 78 -1.22 9.46 -3.29
CA LEU A 78 -0.49 8.29 -3.75
C LEU A 78 -0.08 8.46 -5.20
N LEU A 79 1.23 8.48 -5.41
CA LEU A 79 1.82 8.34 -6.72
C LEU A 79 1.90 6.84 -7.05
N PRO A 80 1.58 6.42 -8.29
CA PRO A 80 1.84 5.07 -8.75
C PRO A 80 3.33 4.79 -8.61
N ARG A 81 3.69 3.80 -7.78
CA ARG A 81 5.08 3.44 -7.53
C ARG A 81 5.33 2.01 -8.02
N PRO A 82 6.04 1.83 -9.14
CA PRO A 82 6.54 0.51 -9.50
C PRO A 82 7.52 0.07 -8.42
N GLY A 83 7.20 -1.02 -7.70
CA GLY A 83 7.98 -1.53 -6.57
C GLY A 83 7.16 -1.81 -5.30
N LEU A 84 5.90 -1.37 -5.23
CA LEU A 84 5.02 -1.74 -4.11
C LEU A 84 4.64 -3.22 -4.19
N TRP A 85 5.01 -4.03 -3.20
CA TRP A 85 4.74 -5.47 -3.22
C TRP A 85 3.57 -5.87 -2.33
N THR A 86 3.40 -5.21 -1.20
CA THR A 86 2.41 -5.55 -0.19
C THR A 86 1.50 -4.36 0.02
N LEU A 87 0.21 -4.57 -0.16
CA LEU A 87 -0.82 -3.59 0.12
C LEU A 87 -1.76 -4.15 1.17
N PHE A 88 -1.81 -3.48 2.32
CA PHE A 88 -2.78 -3.77 3.37
C PHE A 88 -3.76 -2.60 3.47
N LEU A 89 -5.02 -2.88 3.20
CA LEU A 89 -6.11 -1.92 3.32
C LEU A 89 -7.07 -2.40 4.40
N GLU A 90 -7.07 -1.66 5.50
CA GLU A 90 -8.08 -1.73 6.55
C GLU A 90 -8.81 -0.40 6.60
N VAL A 91 -9.71 -0.23 5.63
CA VAL A 91 -10.44 1.01 5.43
C VAL A 91 -11.85 0.78 5.91
N GLY A 92 -12.17 1.25 7.11
CA GLY A 92 -13.55 1.24 7.61
C GLY A 92 -14.47 2.26 6.90
N ALA A 93 -13.95 3.00 5.92
CA ALA A 93 -14.74 3.80 5.00
C ALA A 93 -15.14 2.98 3.76
N SER A 94 -16.28 3.32 3.18
CA SER A 94 -16.79 2.67 1.98
C SER A 94 -16.13 3.21 0.71
N TRP A 95 -15.84 2.32 -0.25
CA TRP A 95 -15.30 2.68 -1.57
C TRP A 95 -16.12 3.76 -2.28
N TRP A 96 -17.43 3.84 -2.03
CA TRP A 96 -18.30 4.79 -2.73
C TRP A 96 -18.00 6.25 -2.34
N PHE A 97 -17.38 6.48 -1.18
CA PHE A 97 -17.02 7.83 -0.72
C PHE A 97 -15.69 8.33 -1.27
N LEU A 98 -14.96 7.48 -2.01
CA LEU A 98 -13.69 7.87 -2.60
C LEU A 98 -13.93 8.65 -3.90
N THR A 99 -13.17 9.73 -4.08
CA THR A 99 -13.19 10.54 -5.30
C THR A 99 -12.72 9.70 -6.47
N SER A 100 -13.12 10.08 -7.69
CA SER A 100 -12.67 9.42 -8.91
C SER A 100 -11.14 9.42 -9.05
N ARG A 101 -10.46 10.42 -8.48
CA ARG A 101 -8.99 10.50 -8.45
C ARG A 101 -8.40 9.48 -7.48
N ALA A 102 -8.91 9.40 -6.25
CA ALA A 102 -8.52 8.40 -5.27
C ALA A 102 -8.69 6.97 -5.82
N LYS A 103 -9.86 6.68 -6.41
CA LYS A 103 -10.16 5.39 -7.06
C LYS A 103 -9.20 5.05 -8.19
N ARG A 104 -8.83 6.03 -9.01
CA ARG A 104 -7.86 5.80 -10.10
C ARG A 104 -6.47 5.49 -9.57
N ASN A 105 -6.00 6.24 -8.58
CA ASN A 105 -4.66 6.07 -8.02
C ASN A 105 -4.49 4.69 -7.37
N ILE A 106 -5.47 4.24 -6.59
CA ILE A 106 -5.39 2.91 -5.97
C ILE A 106 -5.57 1.78 -6.98
N ALA A 107 -6.41 1.94 -8.01
CA ALA A 107 -6.51 0.97 -9.10
C ALA A 107 -5.14 0.77 -9.79
N GLN A 108 -4.41 1.87 -10.02
CA GLN A 108 -3.04 1.81 -10.53
C GLN A 108 -2.08 1.12 -9.56
N MET A 109 -2.25 1.28 -8.24
CA MET A 109 -1.41 0.57 -7.27
C MET A 109 -1.64 -0.93 -7.30
N PHE A 110 -2.88 -1.40 -7.44
CA PHE A 110 -3.19 -2.83 -7.52
C PHE A 110 -2.41 -3.53 -8.65
N GLN A 111 -2.08 -2.84 -9.74
CA GLN A 111 -1.31 -3.42 -10.85
C GLN A 111 0.11 -3.85 -10.46
N TYR A 112 0.64 -3.33 -9.36
CA TYR A 112 2.01 -3.60 -8.92
C TYR A 112 2.10 -4.53 -7.70
N VAL A 113 0.99 -4.82 -7.02
CA VAL A 113 1.01 -5.58 -5.75
C VAL A 113 1.18 -7.08 -5.98
N THR A 114 2.06 -7.70 -5.19
CA THR A 114 2.25 -9.15 -5.14
C THR A 114 1.57 -9.80 -3.94
N LYS A 115 1.24 -9.00 -2.92
CA LYS A 115 0.46 -9.37 -1.74
C LYS A 115 -0.60 -8.31 -1.49
N LEU A 116 -1.85 -8.71 -1.46
CA LEU A 116 -2.97 -7.82 -1.18
C LEU A 116 -3.78 -8.37 0.00
N SER A 117 -3.97 -7.53 1.01
CA SER A 117 -4.78 -7.83 2.19
C SER A 117 -5.87 -6.78 2.34
N LEU A 118 -7.12 -7.22 2.30
CA LEU A 118 -8.30 -6.38 2.42
C LEU A 118 -9.05 -6.76 3.70
N SER A 119 -9.22 -5.79 4.59
CA SER A 119 -9.90 -5.97 5.87
C SER A 119 -10.91 -4.85 6.09
N SER A 120 -12.11 -5.21 6.55
CA SER A 120 -13.22 -4.27 6.80
C SER A 120 -13.57 -3.35 5.62
N VAL A 121 -13.39 -3.82 4.38
CA VAL A 121 -13.60 -3.03 3.16
C VAL A 121 -15.02 -3.23 2.62
N THR A 122 -15.69 -2.13 2.24
CA THR A 122 -16.99 -2.19 1.55
C THR A 122 -16.85 -1.72 0.10
N PHE A 123 -17.13 -2.60 -0.86
CA PHE A 123 -17.16 -2.31 -2.30
C PHE A 123 -18.54 -1.81 -2.75
N ASP A 124 -18.55 -0.97 -3.78
CA ASP A 124 -19.76 -0.41 -4.39
C ASP A 124 -20.71 -1.49 -4.95
N SER A 125 -20.13 -2.56 -5.50
CA SER A 125 -20.81 -3.73 -6.04
C SER A 125 -19.86 -4.93 -6.09
N LEU A 126 -20.42 -6.12 -6.34
CA LEU A 126 -19.65 -7.33 -6.57
C LEU A 126 -18.77 -7.22 -7.83
N ASP A 127 -19.28 -6.62 -8.90
CA ASP A 127 -18.49 -6.34 -10.12
C ASP A 127 -17.27 -5.45 -9.82
N HIS A 128 -17.45 -4.41 -8.99
CA HIS A 128 -16.34 -3.55 -8.58
C HIS A 128 -15.29 -4.32 -7.75
N ALA A 129 -15.71 -5.27 -6.91
CA ALA A 129 -14.78 -6.15 -6.21
C ALA A 129 -13.97 -6.98 -7.21
N PHE A 130 -14.61 -7.56 -8.24
CA PHE A 130 -13.93 -8.32 -9.28
C PHE A 130 -12.97 -7.48 -10.11
N ASP A 131 -13.34 -6.25 -10.47
CA ASP A 131 -12.44 -5.31 -11.15
C ASP A 131 -11.17 -5.03 -10.34
N ILE A 132 -11.30 -4.88 -9.02
CA ILE A 132 -10.14 -4.67 -8.14
C ILE A 132 -9.25 -5.92 -8.12
N LEU A 133 -9.83 -7.11 -8.02
CA LEU A 133 -9.06 -8.36 -8.05
C LEU A 133 -8.35 -8.58 -9.39
N ASN A 134 -9.03 -8.27 -10.51
CA ASN A 134 -8.45 -8.36 -11.84
C ASN A 134 -7.32 -7.34 -12.05
N ASN A 135 -7.44 -6.13 -11.48
CA ASN A 135 -6.35 -5.16 -11.47
C ASN A 135 -5.17 -5.63 -10.61
N ALA A 136 -5.40 -6.44 -9.59
CA ALA A 136 -4.37 -7.09 -8.78
C ALA A 136 -3.86 -8.42 -9.37
N SER A 137 -3.79 -8.54 -10.70
CA SER A 137 -3.41 -9.78 -11.41
C SER A 137 -2.00 -10.31 -11.06
N GLN A 138 -1.11 -9.46 -10.55
CA GLN A 138 0.23 -9.84 -10.09
C GLN A 138 0.23 -10.38 -8.65
N ALA A 139 -0.90 -10.35 -7.94
CA ALA A 139 -1.00 -10.81 -6.57
C ALA A 139 -0.87 -12.33 -6.49
N THR A 140 0.07 -12.77 -5.65
CA THR A 140 0.34 -14.17 -5.32
C THR A 140 -0.15 -14.54 -3.92
N ASP A 141 -0.36 -13.56 -3.03
CA ASP A 141 -0.98 -13.75 -1.72
C ASP A 141 -2.18 -12.80 -1.61
N LEU A 142 -3.38 -13.34 -1.48
CA LEU A 142 -4.62 -12.60 -1.26
C LEU A 142 -5.19 -12.98 0.11
N ALA A 143 -5.41 -11.97 0.95
CA ALA A 143 -6.02 -12.14 2.27
C ALA A 143 -7.28 -11.28 2.40
N PHE A 144 -8.35 -11.89 2.89
CA PHE A 144 -9.62 -11.22 3.17
C PHE A 144 -10.02 -11.48 4.61
N SER A 145 -10.55 -10.48 5.29
CA SER A 145 -11.10 -10.62 6.65
C SER A 145 -12.60 -10.31 6.68
N VAL A 146 -12.94 -9.04 6.50
CA VAL A 146 -14.33 -8.56 6.52
C VAL A 146 -14.52 -7.75 5.25
N VAL A 147 -15.22 -8.32 4.27
CA VAL A 147 -15.46 -7.66 2.99
C VAL A 147 -16.94 -7.67 2.69
N HIS A 148 -17.48 -6.50 2.39
CA HIS A 148 -18.88 -6.31 2.05
C HIS A 148 -19.01 -5.74 0.64
N CYS A 149 -20.07 -6.13 -0.06
CA CYS A 149 -20.51 -5.45 -1.27
C CYS A 149 -21.84 -4.77 -0.96
N ALA A 150 -22.00 -3.50 -1.35
CA ALA A 150 -23.26 -2.78 -1.19
C ALA A 150 -24.36 -3.37 -2.08
N ARG A 151 -23.97 -3.92 -3.23
CA ARG A 151 -24.83 -4.59 -4.21
C ARG A 151 -24.21 -5.91 -4.63
N TYR A 152 -25.01 -6.97 -4.62
CA TYR A 152 -24.59 -8.34 -5.01
C TYR A 152 -25.06 -8.74 -6.42
N GLU A 153 -25.78 -7.84 -7.10
CA GLU A 153 -26.16 -8.05 -8.50
C GLU A 153 -24.90 -8.06 -9.36
N ILE A 154 -24.73 -9.14 -10.14
CA ILE A 154 -23.69 -9.26 -11.16
C ILE A 154 -24.31 -8.81 -12.48
N ILE A 155 -23.77 -7.77 -13.09
CA ILE A 155 -24.24 -7.30 -14.40
C ILE A 155 -23.43 -8.01 -15.49
N GLY A 156 -23.83 -9.24 -15.83
CA GLY A 156 -23.23 -10.05 -16.90
C GLY A 156 -22.40 -11.24 -16.40
N ASP A 157 -21.42 -11.67 -17.20
CA ASP A 157 -20.51 -12.75 -16.83
C ASP A 157 -19.33 -12.19 -16.02
N ALA A 158 -19.24 -12.56 -14.75
CA ALA A 158 -18.10 -12.24 -13.91
C ALA A 158 -17.00 -13.29 -14.08
N GLN A 159 -15.82 -12.86 -14.52
CA GLN A 159 -14.61 -13.69 -14.53
C GLN A 159 -13.52 -13.02 -13.69
N ILE A 160 -12.91 -13.82 -12.81
CA ILE A 160 -11.73 -13.41 -12.05
C ILE A 160 -10.54 -14.17 -12.62
N VAL A 161 -9.54 -13.44 -13.10
CA VAL A 161 -8.29 -14.02 -13.60
C VAL A 161 -7.30 -14.04 -12.45
N LEU A 162 -7.14 -15.22 -11.84
CA LEU A 162 -6.19 -15.45 -10.76
C LEU A 162 -4.98 -16.23 -11.25
N HIS A 163 -3.81 -15.88 -10.74
CA HIS A 163 -2.57 -16.58 -11.09
C HIS A 163 -2.58 -18.01 -10.53
N ALA A 164 -1.98 -18.96 -11.25
CA ALA A 164 -1.98 -20.39 -10.88
C ALA A 164 -1.34 -20.70 -9.51
N TYR A 165 -0.56 -19.77 -8.96
CA TYR A 165 0.13 -19.89 -7.67
C TYR A 165 -0.49 -19.04 -6.56
N LEU A 166 -1.74 -18.63 -6.74
CA LEU A 166 -2.41 -17.79 -5.76
C LEU A 166 -2.61 -18.53 -4.43
N ARG A 167 -2.14 -17.92 -3.35
CA ARG A 167 -2.52 -18.27 -2.00
C ARG A 167 -3.70 -17.42 -1.55
N LEU A 168 -4.85 -18.05 -1.34
CA LEU A 168 -6.03 -17.40 -0.77
C LEU A 168 -6.09 -17.66 0.74
N ARG A 169 -6.18 -16.60 1.55
CA ARG A 169 -6.42 -16.67 2.99
C ARG A 169 -7.77 -16.08 3.30
N LEU A 170 -8.68 -16.95 3.73
CA LEU A 170 -9.98 -16.56 4.27
C LEU A 170 -9.87 -16.54 5.80
N PRO A 171 -10.65 -15.68 6.47
CA PRO A 171 -10.71 -15.67 7.92
C PRO A 171 -11.30 -17.00 8.36
N ARG A 172 -10.78 -17.59 9.43
CA ARG A 172 -11.45 -18.70 10.09
C ARG A 172 -12.75 -18.14 10.68
N THR A 173 -13.87 -18.39 10.02
CA THR A 173 -15.19 -18.15 10.60
C THR A 173 -15.35 -19.11 11.77
N HIS A 174 -15.25 -18.58 12.99
CA HIS A 174 -15.84 -19.24 14.15
C HIS A 174 -17.36 -19.06 14.00
N PHE A 175 -18.03 -20.08 13.47
CA PHE A 175 -19.48 -20.20 13.54
C PHE A 175 -19.91 -20.51 14.98
#